data_AF-A0A9E4S7P8-F1
#
_entry.id   AF-A0A9E4S7P8-F1
#
_cell.length_a   1.000
_cell.length_b   1.000
_cell.length_c   1.000
_cell.angle_alpha   90.00
_cell.angle_beta   90.00
_cell.angle_gamma   90.00
#
_symmetry.space_group_name_H-M   'P 1'
#
loop_
_entity.id
_entity.type
_entity.pdbx_description
1 polymer ?
#
loop_
_entity_poly.entity_id
_entity_poly.type
_entity_poly.pdbx_seq_one_letter_code
_entity_poly.pdbx_strand_id
1 'polypeptide(L)' 'MKLGAHVRTAGGVDKAVDRAEEMGAETIQVFSGAPQAWRRKNYSKEEVTAFKARLKETGIGPVFIHGL' A
#
# COMPACT_ATOMS: atom_id res chain seq x y z
N MET A 1 -17.72 7.33 -6.27
CA MET A 1 -17.57 5.97 -5.71
C MET A 1 -16.16 5.51 -6.04
N LYS A 2 -15.42 4.85 -5.14
CA LYS A 2 -14.06 4.38 -5.43
C LYS A 2 -14.02 2.86 -5.36
N LEU A 3 -13.50 2.22 -6.40
CA LEU A 3 -13.33 0.78 -6.48
C LEU A 3 -11.87 0.38 -6.26
N GLY A 4 -11.65 -0.72 -5.54
CA GLY A 4 -10.32 -1.11 -5.11
C GLY A 4 -10.20 -2.57 -4.74
N ALA A 5 -8.99 -2.97 -4.37
CA ALA A 5 -8.67 -4.33 -3.99
C ALA A 5 -7.74 -4.37 -2.76
N HIS A 6 -7.61 -5.56 -2.18
CA HIS A 6 -6.54 -5.84 -1.24
C HIS A 6 -5.25 -6.16 -2.00
N VAL A 7 -4.18 -5.38 -1.76
CA VAL A 7 -2.95 -5.43 -2.55
C VAL A 7 -1.76 -5.82 -1.68
N ARG A 8 -0.91 -6.72 -2.18
CA ARG A 8 0.32 -7.14 -1.48
C ARG A 8 1.38 -6.05 -1.48
N THR A 9 2.15 -5.97 -0.40
CA THR A 9 3.29 -5.05 -0.18
C THR A 9 4.65 -5.76 -0.27
N ALA A 10 4.68 -6.98 -0.80
CA ALA A 10 5.92 -7.73 -0.99
C ALA A 10 6.88 -6.97 -1.93
N GLY A 11 8.13 -6.85 -1.50
CA GLY A 11 9.18 -6.09 -2.20
C GLY A 11 9.19 -4.59 -1.92
N GLY A 12 8.26 -4.06 -1.10
CA GLY A 12 8.14 -2.63 -0.81
C GLY A 12 6.68 -2.19 -0.71
N VAL A 13 6.37 -1.24 0.18
CA VAL A 13 4.99 -0.74 0.35
C VAL A 13 4.57 0.17 -0.80
N ASP A 14 5.53 0.89 -1.40
CA ASP A 14 5.41 1.63 -2.65
C ASP A 14 4.92 0.75 -3.80
N LYS A 15 5.40 -0.50 -3.89
CA LYS A 15 4.97 -1.46 -4.92
C LYS A 15 3.48 -1.78 -4.89
N ALA A 16 2.79 -1.54 -3.77
CA ALA A 16 1.34 -1.70 -3.72
C ALA A 16 0.62 -0.61 -4.54
N VAL A 17 1.20 0.57 -4.67
CA VAL A 17 0.65 1.67 -5.48
C VAL A 17 0.81 1.35 -6.97
N ASP A 18 1.98 0.89 -7.39
CA ASP A 18 2.24 0.48 -8.78
C ASP A 18 1.25 -0.61 -9.23
N ARG A 19 1.05 -1.65 -8.40
CA ARG A 19 0.10 -2.73 -8.68
C ARG A 19 -1.35 -2.24 -8.74
N ALA A 20 -1.70 -1.26 -7.92
CA ALA A 20 -3.03 -0.68 -7.90
C ALA A 20 -3.29 0.13 -9.18
N GLU A 21 -2.30 0.89 -9.64
CA GLU A 21 -2.34 1.62 -10.90
C GLU A 21 -2.47 0.66 -12.10
N GLU A 22 -1.67 -0.40 -12.15
CA GLU A 22 -1.75 -1.45 -13.17
C GLU A 22 -3.14 -2.11 -13.24
N MET A 23 -3.82 -2.24 -12.10
CA MET A 23 -5.17 -2.82 -12.01
C MET A 23 -6.30 -1.81 -12.28
N GLY A 24 -6.00 -0.52 -12.41
CA GLY A 24 -7.01 0.53 -12.49
C GLY A 24 -7.79 0.74 -11.18
N ALA A 25 -7.19 0.40 -10.03
CA ALA A 25 -7.80 0.60 -8.72
C ALA A 25 -7.71 2.07 -8.28
N GLU A 26 -8.79 2.58 -7.71
CA GLU A 26 -8.89 3.96 -7.22
C GLU A 26 -8.64 4.07 -5.71
N THR A 27 -8.70 2.95 -5.00
CA THR A 27 -8.46 2.80 -3.55
C THR A 27 -7.84 1.43 -3.28
N ILE A 28 -7.09 1.30 -2.18
CA ILE A 28 -6.45 0.02 -1.82
C ILE A 28 -6.54 -0.29 -0.33
N GLN A 29 -6.49 -1.57 -0.03
CA GLN A 29 -6.25 -2.08 1.32
C GLN A 29 -4.95 -2.88 1.33
N VAL A 30 -4.11 -2.70 2.34
CA VAL A 30 -2.84 -3.44 2.49
C VAL A 30 -2.69 -3.99 3.91
N PHE A 31 -1.86 -4.99 4.11
CA PHE A 31 -1.36 -5.30 5.46
C PHE A 31 -0.23 -4.32 5.82
N SER A 32 -0.14 -3.93 7.10
CA SER A 32 0.98 -3.12 7.59
C SER A 32 2.28 -3.92 7.82
N GLY A 33 2.28 -5.21 7.48
CA GLY A 33 3.37 -6.18 7.69
C GLY A 33 3.01 -7.55 7.10
N ALA A 34 3.84 -8.58 7.30
CA ALA A 34 3.51 -9.93 6.84
C ALA A 34 2.45 -10.56 7.78
N PRO A 35 1.25 -10.94 7.29
CA PRO A 35 0.17 -11.41 8.17
C PRO A 35 0.47 -12.78 8.80
N GLN A 36 1.33 -13.58 8.18
CA GLN A 36 1.83 -14.86 8.70
C GLN A 36 2.96 -14.73 9.73
N ALA A 37 3.37 -13.51 10.12
CA ALA A 37 4.50 -13.31 11.03
C ALA A 37 4.15 -12.36 12.17
N TRP A 38 4.59 -12.72 13.38
CA TRP A 38 4.45 -11.87 14.57
C TRP A 38 5.39 -10.65 14.56
N ARG A 39 6.50 -10.74 13.82
CA ARG A 39 7.48 -9.65 13.73
C ARG A 39 6.90 -8.50 12.92
N ARG A 40 6.71 -7.35 13.57
CA ARG A 40 6.31 -6.11 12.91
C ARG A 40 7.45 -5.55 12.06
N LYS A 41 7.11 -5.06 10.86
CA LYS A 41 8.04 -4.27 10.03
C LYS A 41 8.02 -2.83 10.51
N ASN A 42 9.19 -2.29 10.83
CA ASN A 42 9.37 -0.85 10.99
C ASN A 42 9.71 -0.26 9.61
N TYR A 43 8.87 0.63 9.11
CA TYR A 43 9.13 1.34 7.86
C TYR A 43 10.07 2.51 8.13
N SER A 44 11.06 2.69 7.26
CA SER A 44 11.93 3.85 7.31
C SER A 44 11.17 5.13 6.92
N LYS A 45 11.70 6.30 7.27
CA LYS A 45 11.09 7.58 6.87
C LYS A 45 11.07 7.72 5.34
N GLU A 46 12.10 7.21 4.69
CA GLU A 46 12.28 7.22 3.24
C GLU A 46 11.20 6.36 2.56
N GLU A 47 10.96 5.13 3.06
CA GLU A 47 9.89 4.26 2.55
C GLU A 47 8.51 4.92 2.68
N VAL A 48 8.21 5.51 3.84
CA VAL A 48 6.93 6.20 4.07
C VAL A 48 6.78 7.42 3.16
N THR A 49 7.86 8.17 2.94
CA THR A 49 7.86 9.35 2.08
C THR A 49 7.64 8.96 0.62
N ALA A 50 8.33 7.93 0.13
CA ALA A 50 8.16 7.41 -1.23
C ALA A 50 6.73 6.91 -1.46
N PHE A 51 6.17 6.16 -0.50
CA PHE A 51 4.79 5.68 -0.57
C PHE A 51 3.77 6.83 -0.68
N LYS A 52 3.90 7.87 0.17
CA LYS A 52 3.03 9.04 0.12
C LYS A 52 3.17 9.84 -1.17
N ALA A 53 4.40 9.99 -1.68
CA ALA A 53 4.65 10.66 -2.95
C ALA A 53 3.94 9.92 -4.10
N ARG A 54 4.07 8.59 -4.16
CA ARG A 54 3.44 7.80 -5.22
C ARG A 54 1.92 7.80 -5.16
N LEU A 55 1.31 7.79 -3.97
CA LEU A 55 -0.15 7.97 -3.83
C LEU A 55 -0.61 9.34 -4.36
N LYS A 56 0.18 10.39 -4.12
CA LYS A 56 -0.13 11.74 -4.62
C LYS A 56 -0.02 11.83 -6.15
N GLU A 57 0.98 11.18 -6.74
CA GLU A 57 1.20 11.16 -8.18
C GLU A 57 0.11 10.38 -8.93
N THR A 58 -0.35 9.27 -8.38
CA THR A 58 -1.37 8.39 -9.00
C THR A 58 -2.81 8.80 -8.67
N GLY A 59 -3.02 9.56 -7.60
CA GLY A 59 -4.36 9.89 -7.10
C GLY A 59 -5.07 8.73 -6.39
N ILE A 60 -4.40 7.59 -6.21
CA ILE A 60 -4.96 6.41 -5.55
C ILE A 60 -5.15 6.71 -4.06
N GLY A 61 -6.36 6.44 -3.58
CA GLY A 61 -6.72 6.60 -2.17
C GLY A 61 -8.22 6.62 -1.96
N PRO A 62 -8.77 6.45 -0.74
CA PRO A 62 -8.04 6.27 0.51
C PRO A 62 -7.29 4.93 0.53
N VAL A 63 -6.33 4.82 1.44
CA VAL A 63 -5.60 3.58 1.72
C VAL A 63 -6.06 3.05 3.07
N PHE A 64 -6.42 1.77 3.13
CA PHE A 64 -6.83 1.10 4.35
C PHE A 64 -5.79 0.09 4.80
N ILE A 65 -5.68 -0.09 6.12
CA ILE A 65 -4.87 -1.15 6.70
C ILE A 65 -5.81 -2.28 7.10
N HIS A 66 -5.62 -3.45 6.49
CA HIS A 66 -6.10 -4.68 7.08
C HIS A 66 -5.19 -4.99 8.27
N GLY A 67 -5.79 -5.19 9.45
CA GLY A 67 -5.07 -5.42 10.69
C GLY A 67 -3.97 -6.48 10.57
N LEU A 68 -3.00 -6.41 11.47
CA LEU A 68 -1.93 -7.38 11.60
C LEU A 68 -2.04 -8.16 12.90
#